data_AF-A0A7S4IR20-F1
#
_entry.id   AF-A0A7S4IR20-F1
#
_cell.length_a   1.000
_cell.length_b   1.000
_cell.length_c   1.000
_cell.angle_alpha   90.00
_cell.angle_beta   90.00
_cell.angle_gamma   90.00
#
_symmetry.space_group_name_H-M   'P 1'
#
loop_
_entity.id
_entity.type
_entity.pdbx_description
1 polymer ?
#
loop_
_entity_poly.entity_id
_entity_poly.type
_entity_poly.pdbx_seq_one_letter_code
_entity_poly.pdbx_strand_id
1 'polypeptide(L)'
;RMVKADLITKLDLSNNQLVAIPADLANIRYIEIANNPLTAVPHAYRDNWASLRKYLTTAVTKASEFRRRKILVVGGEGTGKTSIVKCLTGGKIDVTKRIRDENISVREHTMAKMEISYWNFGGPIVTLPTHQFFMDTECLYLLSFDFSSLKLAEMEY
;
A
#
# COMPACT_ATOMS: atom_id res chain seq x y z
N ARG A 1 18.32 29.60 21.53
CA ARG A 1 19.49 29.13 22.31
C ARG A 1 19.72 27.67 21.91
N MET A 2 20.62 27.41 20.97
CA MET A 2 20.87 26.08 20.39
C MET A 2 21.58 25.20 21.42
N VAL A 3 20.97 24.10 21.84
CA VAL A 3 21.64 23.09 22.65
C VAL A 3 22.49 22.25 21.69
N LYS A 4 23.81 22.31 21.85
CA LYS A 4 24.83 21.51 21.16
C LYS A 4 24.39 20.05 21.03
N ALA A 5 24.15 19.59 19.81
CA ALA A 5 23.98 18.18 19.49
C ALA A 5 25.31 17.39 19.48
N ASP A 6 26.42 18.02 19.85
CA ASP A 6 27.79 17.49 19.72
C ASP A 6 28.32 16.72 20.94
N LEU A 7 27.51 16.38 21.95
CA LEU A 7 28.03 15.89 23.23
C LEU A 7 27.61 14.47 23.63
N ILE A 8 26.64 13.85 22.96
CA ILE A 8 26.20 12.49 23.33
C ILE A 8 26.99 11.46 22.52
N THR A 9 28.09 10.99 23.12
CA THR A 9 28.89 9.90 22.56
C THR A 9 28.31 8.52 22.88
N LYS A 10 27.58 8.40 23.99
CA LYS A 10 26.93 7.17 24.45
C LYS A 10 25.52 7.47 24.98
N LEU A 11 24.53 6.69 24.54
CA LEU A 11 23.14 6.77 25.00
C LEU A 11 22.65 5.37 25.37
N ASP A 12 22.05 5.20 26.55
CA ASP A 12 21.48 3.92 26.96
C ASP A 12 19.94 4.02 26.95
N LEU A 13 19.31 3.23 26.08
CA LEU A 13 17.87 3.08 25.94
C LEU A 13 17.41 1.65 26.29
N SER A 14 18.27 0.87 26.94
CA SER A 14 17.95 -0.50 27.31
C SER A 14 16.75 -0.57 28.27
N ASN A 15 16.02 -1.69 28.23
CA ASN A 15 14.88 -1.97 29.13
C ASN A 15 13.72 -0.97 29.01
N ASN A 16 13.41 -0.57 27.78
CA ASN A 16 12.25 0.28 27.48
C ASN A 16 11.21 -0.50 26.66
N GLN A 17 10.13 0.17 26.30
CA GLN A 17 9.05 -0.39 25.47
C GLN A 17 9.12 0.16 24.04
N LEU A 18 10.32 0.44 23.54
CA LEU A 18 10.50 1.03 22.21
C LEU A 18 10.09 0.02 21.14
N VAL A 19 9.05 0.39 20.38
CA VAL A 19 8.56 -0.37 19.21
C VAL A 19 9.37 -0.01 17.96
N ALA A 20 9.88 1.21 17.89
CA ALA A 20 10.70 1.74 16.81
C ALA A 20 11.83 2.61 17.38
N ILE A 21 12.87 2.84 16.57
CA ILE A 21 13.96 3.77 16.88
C ILE A 21 13.90 4.94 15.90
N PRO A 22 13.84 6.20 16.37
CA PRO A 22 13.87 7.37 15.50
C PRO A 22 15.12 7.40 14.64
N ALA A 23 14.95 7.72 13.36
CA ALA A 23 16.03 7.69 12.38
C ALA A 23 17.14 8.73 12.67
N ASP A 24 16.80 9.83 13.37
CA ASP A 24 17.75 10.88 13.80
C ASP A 24 18.85 10.36 14.74
N LEU A 25 18.61 9.24 15.44
CA LEU A 25 19.60 8.63 16.32
C LEU A 25 20.75 7.94 15.56
N ALA A 26 20.66 7.82 14.23
CA ALA A 26 21.73 7.27 13.39
C ALA A 26 23.08 8.02 13.52
N ASN A 27 23.06 9.26 14.01
CA ASN A 27 24.26 10.09 14.20
C ASN A 27 24.99 9.83 15.54
N ILE A 28 24.41 9.06 16.46
CA ILE A 28 25.03 8.75 17.75
C ILE A 28 26.14 7.70 17.57
N ARG A 29 27.26 7.85 18.29
CA ARG A 29 28.40 6.91 18.19
C ARG A 29 28.10 5.55 18.81
N TYR A 30 27.59 5.53 20.04
CA TYR A 30 27.24 4.31 20.77
C TYR A 30 25.84 4.43 21.36
N ILE A 31 25.00 3.43 21.11
CA ILE A 31 23.70 3.32 21.75
C ILE A 31 23.49 1.88 22.24
N GLU A 32 22.91 1.74 23.42
CA GLU A 32 22.40 0.46 23.91
C GLU A 32 20.88 0.44 23.80
N ILE A 33 20.33 -0.63 23.25
CA ILE A 33 18.89 -0.77 22.98
C ILE A 33 18.33 -2.11 23.46
N ALA A 34 19.13 -2.88 24.21
CA ALA A 34 18.75 -4.21 24.67
C ALA A 34 17.42 -4.19 25.43
N ASN A 35 16.68 -5.30 25.40
CA ASN A 35 15.40 -5.44 26.09
C ASN A 35 14.36 -4.39 25.66
N ASN A 36 14.20 -4.20 24.35
CA ASN A 36 13.10 -3.46 23.73
C ASN A 36 12.38 -4.35 22.70
N PRO A 37 11.06 -4.22 22.50
CA PRO A 37 10.31 -5.02 21.52
C PRO A 37 10.78 -4.83 20.07
N LEU A 38 11.09 -3.58 19.68
CA LEU A 38 11.57 -3.16 18.36
C LEU A 38 10.83 -3.77 17.18
N THR A 39 9.52 -4.02 17.30
CA THR A 39 8.75 -4.77 16.31
C THR A 39 8.71 -4.10 14.93
N ALA A 40 8.89 -2.77 14.85
CA ALA A 40 8.96 -2.03 13.60
C ALA A 40 10.34 -2.11 12.90
N VAL A 41 11.38 -2.57 13.59
CA VAL A 41 12.72 -2.79 13.00
C VAL A 41 12.78 -4.23 12.48
N PRO A 42 13.22 -4.53 11.25
CA PRO A 42 13.34 -5.93 10.82
C PRO A 42 14.36 -6.71 11.66
N HIS A 43 14.09 -7.99 11.95
CA HIS A 43 14.92 -8.81 12.85
C HIS A 43 16.40 -8.82 12.49
N ALA A 44 16.74 -8.87 11.19
CA ALA A 44 18.12 -8.86 10.70
C ALA A 44 18.94 -7.60 11.06
N TYR A 45 18.30 -6.55 11.56
CA TYR A 45 18.95 -5.31 11.97
C TYR A 45 18.93 -5.08 13.48
N ARG A 46 18.40 -6.02 14.28
CA ARG A 46 18.28 -5.88 15.74
C ARG A 46 19.50 -6.40 16.51
N ASP A 47 20.39 -7.13 15.85
CA ASP A 47 21.47 -7.88 16.52
C ASP A 47 22.52 -6.99 17.19
N ASN A 48 22.85 -5.85 16.58
CA ASN A 48 23.83 -4.91 17.12
C ASN A 48 23.64 -3.50 16.56
N TRP A 49 24.27 -2.53 17.21
CA TRP A 49 24.17 -1.12 16.83
C TRP A 49 24.65 -0.84 15.39
N ALA A 50 25.68 -1.50 14.90
CA ALA A 50 26.18 -1.24 13.54
C ALA A 50 25.13 -1.64 12.47
N SER A 51 24.50 -2.81 12.64
CA SER A 51 23.40 -3.26 11.79
C SER A 51 22.19 -2.33 11.89
N LEU A 52 21.78 -1.96 13.11
CA LEU A 52 20.66 -1.05 13.30
C LEU A 52 20.93 0.33 12.70
N ARG A 53 22.11 0.90 12.95
CA ARG A 53 22.52 2.19 12.41
C ARG A 53 22.50 2.18 10.88
N LYS A 54 22.95 1.11 10.24
CA LYS A 54 22.84 0.95 8.78
C LYS A 54 21.39 1.00 8.31
N TYR A 55 20.48 0.33 9.01
CA TYR A 55 19.05 0.41 8.73
C TYR A 55 18.51 1.83 8.90
N LEU A 56 18.79 2.50 10.03
CA LEU A 56 18.33 3.87 10.30
C LEU A 56 18.87 4.86 9.27
N THR A 57 20.16 4.79 8.94
CA THR A 57 20.75 5.64 7.89
C THR A 57 20.10 5.38 6.53
N THR A 58 19.77 4.13 6.21
CA THR A 58 19.05 3.79 4.97
C THR A 58 17.63 4.35 5.00
N ALA A 59 16.95 4.30 6.16
CA ALA A 59 15.65 4.92 6.32
C ALA A 59 15.74 6.45 6.14
N VAL A 60 16.73 7.14 6.69
CA VAL A 60 16.89 8.61 6.46
C VAL A 60 17.22 8.94 5.01
N THR A 61 18.15 8.19 4.39
CA THR A 61 18.73 8.56 3.08
C THR A 61 17.97 7.99 1.88
N LYS A 62 17.24 6.89 2.06
CA LYS A 62 16.52 6.20 1.01
C LYS A 62 15.03 6.06 1.28
N ALA A 63 14.48 6.60 2.38
CA ALA A 63 13.03 6.76 2.47
C ALA A 63 12.59 7.74 1.40
N SER A 64 12.12 7.20 0.29
CA SER A 64 11.23 7.91 -0.61
C SER A 64 9.82 7.83 -0.03
N GLU A 65 9.01 8.86 -0.29
CA GLU A 65 7.58 8.76 -0.04
C GLU A 65 7.05 7.59 -0.89
N PHE A 66 6.60 6.52 -0.24
CA PHE A 66 5.95 5.40 -0.91
C PHE A 66 4.54 5.83 -1.33
N ARG A 67 4.44 6.56 -2.44
CA ARG A 67 3.16 7.07 -2.98
C ARG A 67 2.53 6.07 -3.95
N ARG A 68 2.60 4.77 -3.66
CA ARG A 68 1.91 3.76 -4.45
C ARG A 68 0.53 3.49 -3.87
N ARG A 69 -0.51 3.48 -4.70
CA ARG A 69 -1.88 3.13 -4.34
C ARG A 69 -2.38 1.96 -5.17
N LYS A 70 -3.18 1.13 -4.55
CA LYS A 70 -3.86 0.00 -5.19
C LYS A 70 -5.34 0.33 -5.27
N ILE A 71 -5.93 0.21 -6.46
CA ILE A 71 -7.36 0.39 -6.70
C ILE A 71 -7.91 -0.92 -7.25
N LEU A 72 -8.90 -1.51 -6.56
CA LEU A 72 -9.60 -2.70 -7.01
C LEU A 72 -10.95 -2.30 -7.59
N VAL A 73 -11.16 -2.60 -8.86
CA VAL A 73 -12.44 -2.36 -9.54
C VAL A 73 -13.28 -3.63 -9.52
N VAL A 74 -14.44 -3.54 -8.86
CA VAL A 74 -15.35 -4.65 -8.59
C VAL A 74 -16.75 -4.34 -9.11
N GLY A 75 -17.54 -5.36 -9.43
CA GLY A 75 -18.85 -5.26 -10.07
C GLY A 75 -19.19 -6.48 -10.93
N GLY A 76 -20.46 -6.63 -11.31
CA GLY A 76 -20.93 -7.71 -12.18
C GLY A 76 -20.31 -7.69 -13.59
N GLU A 77 -20.52 -8.75 -14.37
CA GLU A 77 -20.10 -8.75 -15.77
C GLU A 77 -20.83 -7.65 -16.54
N GLY A 78 -20.12 -6.91 -17.40
CA GLY A 78 -20.72 -5.87 -18.23
C GLY A 78 -21.05 -4.55 -17.53
N THR A 79 -20.76 -4.38 -16.23
CA THR A 79 -21.07 -3.13 -15.50
C THR A 79 -20.20 -1.92 -15.87
N GLY A 80 -19.19 -2.10 -16.74
CA GLY A 80 -18.32 -1.03 -17.21
C GLY A 80 -16.97 -0.90 -16.50
N LYS A 81 -16.56 -1.90 -15.70
CA LYS A 81 -15.27 -1.91 -14.98
C LYS A 81 -14.07 -1.58 -15.86
N THR A 82 -13.94 -2.27 -16.99
CA THR A 82 -12.85 -2.07 -17.95
C THR A 82 -12.88 -0.69 -18.58
N SER A 83 -14.08 -0.17 -18.84
CA SER A 83 -14.28 1.18 -19.36
C SER A 83 -13.78 2.21 -18.35
N ILE A 84 -14.16 2.10 -17.08
CA ILE A 84 -13.70 3.00 -16.02
C ILE A 84 -12.16 2.99 -15.92
N VAL A 85 -11.53 1.81 -15.89
CA VAL A 85 -10.06 1.70 -15.84
C VAL A 85 -9.40 2.30 -17.08
N LYS A 86 -9.96 2.11 -18.28
CA LYS A 86 -9.46 2.76 -19.51
C LYS A 86 -9.55 4.28 -19.42
N CYS A 87 -10.66 4.83 -18.95
CA CYS A 87 -10.84 6.27 -18.75
C CYS A 87 -9.83 6.84 -17.74
N LEU A 88 -9.69 6.18 -16.58
CA LEU A 88 -8.78 6.60 -15.50
C LEU A 88 -7.31 6.55 -15.91
N THR A 89 -6.97 5.73 -16.90
CA THR A 89 -5.62 5.63 -17.47
C THR A 89 -5.42 6.49 -18.72
N GLY A 90 -6.36 7.38 -19.05
CA GLY A 90 -6.29 8.32 -20.17
C GLY A 90 -6.57 7.70 -21.55
N GLY A 91 -7.09 6.47 -21.60
CA GLY A 91 -7.47 5.79 -22.82
C GLY A 91 -8.81 6.29 -23.38
N LYS A 92 -8.94 6.25 -24.71
CA LYS A 92 -10.23 6.47 -25.38
C LYS A 92 -11.10 5.21 -25.28
N ILE A 93 -12.40 5.41 -25.09
CA ILE A 93 -13.39 4.34 -25.00
C ILE A 93 -14.30 4.39 -26.22
N ASP A 94 -14.43 3.25 -26.88
CA ASP A 94 -15.47 3.03 -27.88
C ASP A 94 -16.68 2.42 -27.18
N VAL A 95 -17.68 3.25 -26.90
CA VAL A 95 -18.91 2.85 -26.19
C VAL A 95 -19.79 1.90 -27.00
N THR A 96 -19.50 1.71 -28.29
CA THR A 96 -20.25 0.79 -29.14
C THR A 96 -19.79 -0.66 -29.00
N LYS A 97 -18.62 -0.89 -28.41
CA LYS A 97 -18.04 -2.23 -28.24
C LYS A 97 -18.16 -2.72 -26.82
N ARG A 98 -18.78 -3.89 -26.64
CA ARG A 98 -18.69 -4.61 -25.36
C ARG A 98 -17.27 -5.16 -25.20
N ILE A 99 -16.60 -4.71 -24.14
CA ILE A 99 -15.31 -5.26 -23.72
C ILE A 99 -15.61 -6.39 -22.74
N ARG A 100 -15.29 -7.63 -23.12
CA ARG A 100 -15.27 -8.76 -22.20
C ARG A 100 -13.84 -8.97 -21.73
N ASP A 101 -13.64 -8.88 -20.43
CA ASP A 101 -12.43 -9.36 -19.79
C ASP A 101 -12.77 -10.66 -19.09
N GLU A 102 -12.14 -11.75 -19.51
CA GLU A 102 -12.32 -13.08 -18.91
C GLU A 102 -11.38 -13.29 -17.71
N ASN A 103 -10.35 -12.44 -17.57
CA ASN A 103 -9.26 -12.59 -16.61
C ASN A 103 -8.99 -11.32 -15.79
N ILE A 104 -8.13 -11.44 -14.78
CA ILE A 104 -7.60 -10.30 -14.02
C ILE A 104 -6.65 -9.51 -14.93
N SER A 105 -6.85 -8.20 -15.00
CA SER A 105 -5.92 -7.28 -15.65
C SER A 105 -5.42 -6.22 -14.67
N VAL A 106 -4.13 -5.92 -14.73
CA VAL A 106 -3.50 -4.86 -13.94
C VAL A 106 -3.00 -3.78 -14.88
N ARG A 107 -3.31 -2.51 -14.56
CA ARG A 107 -2.73 -1.35 -15.24
C ARG A 107 -2.04 -0.45 -14.26
N GLU A 108 -0.79 -0.13 -14.58
CA GLU A 108 -0.02 0.86 -13.85
C GLU A 108 -0.21 2.24 -14.50
N HIS A 109 -0.34 3.26 -13.67
CA HIS A 109 -0.48 4.63 -14.12
C HIS A 109 0.11 5.58 -13.08
N THR A 110 0.80 6.61 -13.55
CA THR A 110 1.36 7.65 -12.68
C THR A 110 0.58 8.94 -12.86
N MET A 111 -0.02 9.43 -11.79
CA MET A 111 -0.77 10.69 -11.77
C MET A 111 -0.36 11.52 -10.55
N ALA A 112 -0.07 12.81 -10.73
CA ALA A 112 0.28 13.72 -9.63
C ALA A 112 1.41 13.19 -8.70
N LYS A 113 2.45 12.56 -9.27
CA LYS A 113 3.56 11.91 -8.53
C LYS A 113 3.14 10.71 -7.65
N MET A 114 1.95 10.16 -7.87
CA MET A 114 1.45 8.94 -7.25
C MET A 114 1.49 7.81 -8.28
N GLU A 115 2.01 6.66 -7.87
CA GLU A 115 1.94 5.42 -8.65
C GLU A 115 0.64 4.72 -8.31
N ILE A 116 -0.19 4.39 -9.29
CA ILE A 116 -1.49 3.76 -9.08
C ILE A 116 -1.55 2.47 -9.88
N SER A 117 -1.83 1.38 -9.18
CA SER A 117 -2.12 0.08 -9.78
C SER A 117 -3.63 -0.15 -9.80
N TYR A 118 -4.21 -0.26 -10.99
CA TYR A 118 -5.62 -0.57 -11.20
C TYR A 118 -5.79 -2.06 -11.46
N TRP A 119 -6.47 -2.74 -10.54
CA TRP A 119 -6.78 -4.16 -10.63
C TRP A 119 -8.23 -4.33 -11.10
N ASN A 120 -8.40 -4.81 -12.32
CA ASN A 120 -9.68 -5.02 -12.97
C ASN A 120 -9.97 -6.52 -13.04
N PHE A 121 -10.99 -6.97 -12.32
CA PHE A 121 -11.37 -8.38 -12.29
C PHE A 121 -12.39 -8.68 -13.39
N GLY A 122 -12.01 -9.53 -14.35
CA GLY A 122 -12.92 -10.09 -15.34
C GLY A 122 -13.92 -11.10 -14.75
N GLY A 123 -15.07 -11.26 -15.41
CA GLY A 123 -16.10 -12.23 -15.05
C GLY A 123 -17.04 -11.85 -13.88
N PRO A 124 -18.04 -12.71 -13.58
CA PRO A 124 -18.85 -12.59 -12.37
C PRO A 124 -17.95 -12.82 -11.16
N ILE A 125 -17.94 -11.87 -10.21
CA ILE A 125 -17.17 -11.94 -8.95
C ILE A 125 -17.53 -13.15 -8.07
N VAL A 126 -18.54 -13.93 -8.45
CA VAL A 126 -19.26 -14.83 -7.55
C VAL A 126 -18.61 -16.22 -7.38
N THR A 127 -17.60 -16.63 -8.17
CA THR A 127 -17.18 -18.05 -8.09
C THR A 127 -15.69 -18.31 -8.16
N LEU A 128 -14.84 -17.56 -7.46
CA LEU A 128 -13.53 -18.12 -7.12
C LEU A 128 -12.98 -17.64 -5.76
N PRO A 129 -12.58 -18.57 -4.86
CA PRO A 129 -11.88 -18.24 -3.62
C PRO A 129 -10.49 -17.64 -3.84
N THR A 130 -10.07 -17.34 -5.07
CA THR A 130 -8.80 -16.68 -5.38
C THR A 130 -8.87 -15.15 -5.27
N HIS A 131 -10.05 -14.53 -5.33
CA HIS A 131 -10.17 -13.07 -5.22
C HIS A 131 -9.72 -12.52 -3.86
N GLN A 132 -9.89 -13.30 -2.78
CA GLN A 132 -9.46 -12.91 -1.44
C GLN A 132 -7.94 -12.69 -1.34
N PHE A 133 -7.13 -13.39 -2.15
CA PHE A 133 -5.67 -13.22 -2.16
C PHE A 133 -5.23 -11.86 -2.70
N PHE A 134 -6.11 -11.16 -3.40
CA PHE A 134 -5.82 -9.86 -3.99
C PHE A 134 -6.47 -8.71 -3.21
N MET A 135 -7.30 -9.00 -2.20
CA MET A 135 -7.89 -8.00 -1.32
C MET A 135 -6.89 -7.59 -0.22
N ASP A 136 -6.89 -6.32 0.14
CA ASP A 136 -6.04 -5.76 1.18
C ASP A 136 -6.78 -4.62 1.87
N THR A 137 -6.53 -4.42 3.17
CA THR A 137 -7.03 -3.25 3.92
C THR A 137 -6.45 -1.93 3.41
N GLU A 138 -5.30 -1.96 2.72
CA GLU A 138 -4.62 -0.75 2.24
C GLU A 138 -4.91 -0.45 0.75
N CYS A 139 -6.15 -0.66 0.30
CA CYS A 139 -6.56 -0.34 -1.07
C CYS A 139 -7.91 0.39 -1.16
N LEU A 140 -8.14 1.08 -2.28
CA LEU A 140 -9.41 1.71 -2.59
C LEU A 140 -10.25 0.77 -3.46
N TYR A 141 -11.48 0.49 -3.03
CA TYR A 141 -12.43 -0.32 -3.80
C TYR A 141 -13.36 0.59 -4.61
N LEU A 142 -13.41 0.35 -5.92
CA LEU A 142 -14.34 1.04 -6.82
C LEU A 142 -15.40 0.04 -7.29
N LEU A 143 -16.62 0.23 -6.79
CA LEU A 143 -17.78 -0.57 -7.18
C LEU A 143 -18.44 0.01 -8.44
N SER A 144 -18.61 -0.84 -9.43
CA SER A 144 -19.24 -0.54 -10.71
C SER A 144 -20.51 -1.37 -10.86
N PHE A 145 -21.61 -0.69 -11.18
CA PHE A 145 -22.93 -1.30 -11.35
C PHE A 145 -23.62 -0.72 -12.60
N ASP A 146 -24.48 -1.51 -13.24
CA ASP A 146 -25.36 -1.07 -14.31
C ASP A 146 -26.80 -1.09 -13.80
N PHE A 147 -27.44 0.08 -13.70
CA PHE A 147 -28.82 0.20 -13.27
C PHE A 147 -29.82 -0.48 -14.20
N SER A 148 -29.46 -0.66 -15.47
CA SER A 148 -30.30 -1.36 -16.46
C SER A 148 -30.41 -2.86 -16.16
N SER A 149 -29.45 -3.40 -15.41
CA SER A 149 -29.38 -4.80 -15.02
C SER A 149 -30.04 -5.10 -13.67
N LEU A 150 -30.44 -4.06 -12.92
CA LEU A 150 -31.19 -4.20 -11.68
C LEU A 150 -32.61 -4.66 -12.01
N LYS A 151 -32.84 -5.97 -11.94
CA LYS A 151 -34.16 -6.47 -11.57
C LYS A 151 -34.40 -5.98 -10.16
N LEU A 152 -35.26 -4.97 -10.00
CA LEU A 152 -35.89 -4.68 -8.72
C LEU A 152 -36.54 -6.00 -8.31
N ALA A 153 -35.84 -6.79 -7.50
CA ALA A 153 -36.47 -7.84 -6.75
C ALA A 153 -37.50 -7.10 -5.92
N GLU A 154 -38.77 -7.38 -6.19
CA GLU A 154 -39.87 -6.97 -5.33
C GLU A 154 -39.43 -7.30 -3.91
N MET A 155 -39.16 -6.25 -3.13
CA MET A 155 -39.01 -6.39 -1.70
C MET A 155 -40.39 -6.76 -1.18
N GLU A 156 -40.75 -8.04 -1.29
CA GLU A 156 -41.86 -8.63 -0.57
C GLU A 156 -41.53 -8.47 0.91
N TYR A 157 -42.25 -7.55 1.55
CA TYR A 157 -42.36 -7.41 3.00
C TYR A 157 -43.31 -8.45 3.57
#